data_AF-A0A7L4PDR3-F1
#
_entry.id   AF-A0A7L4PDR3-F1
#
_cell.length_a   1.000
_cell.length_b   1.000
_cell.length_c   1.000
_cell.angle_alpha   90.00
_cell.angle_beta   90.00
_cell.angle_gamma   90.00
#
_symmetry.space_group_name_H-M   'P 1'
#
loop_
_entity.id
_entity.type
_entity.pdbx_description
1 polymer ?
#
loop_
_entity_poly.entity_id
_entity_poly.type
_entity_poly.pdbx_seq_one_letter_code
_entity_poly.pdbx_strand_id
1 'polypeptide(L)'
;MIITDVLCPFCGDLCDDIIVEVENNKIIEVKEACETGVSKMMGHERIAAPMIRENGKLRETTYEEAINKAAKILVNSLRPLIYGWGSTTCEADEKGIELAEKLGAIIDNTTSVCHAPSVLALQNVGLPSCTLGQIKNRADLIIYWGSNQAEAHPRHMSKYTSFSKGLFTKEGRKGKHVLVFDVRKTTTAEVADDFIQLDPGEDYRVLSALRMILAGGEDIVPSCVGGVPKEKLIEIVDRMKSSRFGVLFFGMGLTQSRGKPYNVANAISLVRELNAHTKFAVIPMRGHFNVTGFNQVCAWATGFAFAVDFARGQPWYNPGETSSVDVLNRGECDSALIIASDPAAHFPRKCVEHLKKIPLIQIDPCPGPTTELADVVIPVAITGIEVEGTAYRMDGVPLRLRKIIEPSHLSDEEILSRILDKVRELRGD
;
A
#
# COMPACT_ATOMS: atom_id res chain seq x y z
N MET A 1 -30.02 -7.49 -9.52
CA MET A 1 -30.00 -6.93 -8.14
C MET A 1 -29.03 -5.77 -8.13
N ILE A 2 -29.46 -4.60 -7.64
CA ILE A 2 -28.59 -3.43 -7.50
C ILE A 2 -28.10 -3.36 -6.05
N ILE A 3 -26.79 -3.23 -5.86
CA ILE A 3 -26.13 -3.08 -4.56
C ILE A 3 -25.44 -1.71 -4.54
N THR A 4 -25.78 -0.87 -3.57
CA THR A 4 -25.17 0.47 -3.37
C THR A 4 -24.14 0.45 -2.27
N ASP A 5 -23.32 1.51 -2.16
CA ASP A 5 -22.35 1.73 -1.08
C ASP A 5 -21.27 0.63 -1.00
N VAL A 6 -20.95 0.04 -2.15
CA VAL A 6 -19.94 -1.02 -2.26
C VAL A 6 -18.56 -0.41 -2.08
N LEU A 7 -17.70 -1.10 -1.33
CA LEU A 7 -16.30 -0.72 -1.16
C LEU A 7 -15.47 -1.20 -2.36
N CYS A 8 -14.66 -0.32 -2.93
CA CYS A 8 -13.76 -0.67 -4.02
C CYS A 8 -12.46 -1.33 -3.50
N PRO A 9 -12.17 -2.60 -3.83
CA PRO A 9 -10.99 -3.30 -3.31
C PRO A 9 -9.75 -3.05 -4.18
N PHE A 10 -9.49 -1.83 -4.66
CA PHE A 10 -8.33 -1.55 -5.54
C PHE A 10 -7.19 -0.78 -4.84
N CYS A 11 -7.31 0.55 -4.74
CA CYS A 11 -6.29 1.41 -4.14
C CYS A 11 -6.68 1.88 -2.74
N GLY A 12 -5.75 2.55 -2.05
CA GLY A 12 -5.88 3.01 -0.67
C GLY A 12 -6.92 4.11 -0.45
N ASP A 13 -7.61 4.59 -1.50
CA ASP A 13 -8.80 5.44 -1.33
C ASP A 13 -10.00 4.66 -0.82
N LEU A 14 -10.03 3.33 -1.02
CA LEU A 14 -11.09 2.42 -0.55
C LEU A 14 -12.49 3.05 -0.72
N CYS A 15 -12.83 3.43 -1.95
CA CYS A 15 -14.05 4.17 -2.24
C CYS A 15 -15.29 3.39 -1.79
N ASP A 16 -16.18 4.04 -1.05
CA ASP A 16 -17.33 3.45 -0.34
C ASP A 16 -18.71 3.80 -0.91
N ASP A 17 -18.78 4.27 -2.16
CA ASP A 17 -19.98 4.77 -2.84
C ASP A 17 -20.20 4.07 -4.20
N ILE A 18 -19.59 2.90 -4.41
CA ILE A 18 -19.71 2.18 -5.66
C ILE A 18 -21.09 1.53 -5.76
N ILE A 19 -21.68 1.55 -6.95
CA ILE A 19 -22.95 0.89 -7.23
C ILE A 19 -22.69 -0.26 -8.20
N VAL A 20 -23.17 -1.45 -7.86
CA VAL A 20 -22.93 -2.67 -8.62
C VAL A 20 -24.26 -3.31 -9.00
N GLU A 21 -24.39 -3.72 -10.26
CA GLU A 21 -25.52 -4.49 -10.74
C GLU A 21 -25.12 -5.95 -10.96
N VAL A 22 -25.91 -6.85 -10.37
CA VAL A 22 -25.65 -8.29 -10.36
C VAL A 22 -26.81 -9.05 -10.99
N GLU A 23 -26.51 -9.93 -11.94
CA GLU A 23 -27.45 -10.88 -12.54
C GLU A 23 -26.82 -12.28 -12.57
N ASN A 24 -27.59 -13.31 -12.21
CA ASN A 24 -27.14 -14.71 -12.26
C ASN A 24 -25.76 -14.95 -11.62
N ASN A 25 -25.55 -14.36 -10.43
CA ASN A 25 -24.29 -14.41 -9.67
C ASN A 25 -23.06 -13.82 -10.40
N LYS A 26 -23.29 -12.88 -11.32
CA LYS A 26 -22.23 -12.15 -12.05
C LYS A 26 -22.47 -10.66 -11.97
N ILE A 27 -21.39 -9.91 -11.82
CA ILE A 27 -21.43 -8.46 -11.92
C ILE A 27 -21.53 -8.09 -13.40
N ILE A 28 -22.60 -7.38 -13.78
CA ILE A 28 -22.84 -6.96 -15.16
C ILE A 28 -22.57 -5.47 -15.38
N GLU A 29 -22.61 -4.67 -14.31
CA GLU A 29 -22.34 -3.24 -14.39
C GLU A 29 -21.75 -2.72 -13.07
N VAL A 30 -20.83 -1.75 -13.18
CA VAL A 30 -20.22 -1.04 -12.05
C VAL A 30 -20.28 0.46 -12.33
N LYS A 31 -20.95 1.21 -11.46
CA LYS A 31 -21.12 2.66 -11.53
C LYS A 31 -20.38 3.34 -10.37
N GLU A 32 -20.03 4.61 -10.56
CA GLU A 32 -19.29 5.43 -9.59
C GLU A 32 -17.86 4.93 -9.28
N ALA A 33 -17.32 3.94 -9.99
CA ALA A 33 -15.92 3.54 -9.91
C ALA A 33 -15.07 4.23 -10.99
N CYS A 34 -13.77 4.42 -10.75
CA CYS A 34 -12.83 4.75 -11.82
C CYS A 34 -12.55 3.53 -12.70
N GLU A 35 -11.90 3.71 -13.84
CA GLU A 35 -11.62 2.64 -14.80
C GLU A 35 -10.93 1.42 -14.16
N THR A 36 -9.95 1.64 -13.29
CA THR A 36 -9.27 0.57 -12.52
C THR A 36 -10.21 -0.16 -11.55
N GLY A 37 -11.12 0.57 -10.91
CA GLY A 37 -12.14 -0.02 -10.04
C GLY A 37 -13.16 -0.85 -10.82
N VAL A 38 -13.63 -0.33 -11.96
CA VAL A 38 -14.51 -1.06 -12.89
C VAL A 38 -13.82 -2.34 -13.37
N SER A 39 -12.59 -2.22 -13.88
CA SER A 39 -11.79 -3.35 -14.37
C SER A 39 -11.67 -4.45 -13.31
N LYS A 40 -11.27 -4.09 -12.07
CA LYS A 40 -11.14 -5.08 -11.00
C LYS A 40 -12.47 -5.75 -10.64
N MET A 41 -13.56 -4.99 -10.58
CA MET A 41 -14.86 -5.50 -10.12
C MET A 41 -15.63 -6.28 -11.18
N MET A 42 -15.46 -5.94 -12.46
CA MET A 42 -16.01 -6.73 -13.58
C MET A 42 -15.28 -8.07 -13.75
N GLY A 43 -14.09 -8.21 -13.18
CA GLY A 43 -13.33 -9.45 -13.12
C GLY A 43 -12.36 -9.65 -14.29
N HIS A 44 -11.44 -10.58 -14.09
CA HIS A 44 -10.42 -10.99 -15.04
C HIS A 44 -10.44 -12.51 -15.21
N GLU A 45 -9.62 -13.05 -16.11
CA GLU A 45 -9.39 -14.49 -16.21
C GLU A 45 -8.94 -15.05 -14.85
N ARG A 46 -9.58 -16.13 -14.41
CA ARG A 46 -9.36 -16.76 -13.11
C ARG A 46 -8.60 -18.06 -13.28
N ILE A 47 -7.73 -18.36 -12.32
CA ILE A 47 -7.17 -19.71 -12.18
C ILE A 47 -8.30 -20.62 -11.73
N ALA A 48 -8.57 -21.69 -12.50
CA ALA A 48 -9.76 -22.54 -12.29
C ALA A 48 -9.61 -23.56 -11.14
N ALA A 49 -8.40 -24.04 -10.90
CA ALA A 49 -8.11 -25.07 -9.91
C ALA A 49 -6.70 -24.88 -9.32
N PRO A 50 -6.45 -25.37 -8.09
CA PRO A 50 -5.09 -25.47 -7.57
C PRO A 50 -4.17 -26.23 -8.52
N MET A 51 -2.89 -25.86 -8.55
CA MET A 51 -1.89 -26.49 -9.42
C MET A 51 -0.60 -26.76 -8.67
N ILE A 52 0.09 -27.86 -9.01
CA ILE A 52 1.44 -28.18 -8.54
C ILE A 52 2.36 -28.36 -9.74
N ARG A 53 3.60 -27.88 -9.62
CA ARG A 53 4.63 -28.05 -10.65
C ARG A 53 5.28 -29.43 -10.54
N GLU A 54 5.18 -30.19 -11.63
CA GLU A 54 5.82 -31.49 -11.81
C GLU A 54 6.54 -31.52 -13.16
N ASN A 55 7.81 -31.94 -13.18
CA ASN A 55 8.63 -31.99 -14.39
C ASN A 55 8.63 -30.68 -15.21
N GLY A 56 8.62 -29.54 -14.50
CA GLY A 56 8.63 -28.20 -15.10
C GLY A 56 7.28 -27.65 -15.56
N LYS A 57 6.18 -28.41 -15.46
CA LYS A 57 4.83 -27.98 -15.87
C LYS A 57 3.86 -27.96 -14.69
N LEU A 58 2.96 -26.99 -14.66
CA LEU A 58 1.86 -26.95 -13.70
C LEU A 58 0.79 -27.98 -14.10
N ARG A 59 0.40 -28.82 -13.15
CA ARG A 59 -0.68 -29.80 -13.25
C ARG A 59 -1.78 -29.43 -12.26
N GLU A 60 -3.03 -29.43 -12.73
CA GLU A 60 -4.20 -29.24 -11.86
C GLU A 60 -4.28 -30.31 -10.76
N THR A 61 -4.77 -29.91 -9.60
CA THR A 61 -4.86 -30.71 -8.39
C THR A 61 -6.01 -30.22 -7.49
N THR A 62 -6.24 -30.91 -6.37
CA THR A 62 -7.22 -30.52 -5.36
C THR A 62 -6.64 -29.51 -4.38
N TYR A 63 -7.52 -28.77 -3.67
CA TYR A 63 -7.08 -27.89 -2.59
C TYR A 63 -6.32 -28.65 -1.50
N GLU A 64 -6.77 -29.86 -1.17
CA GLU A 64 -6.14 -30.69 -0.15
C GLU A 64 -4.69 -31.04 -0.52
N GLU A 65 -4.44 -31.51 -1.76
CA GLU A 65 -3.10 -31.86 -2.22
C GLU A 65 -2.19 -30.62 -2.30
N ALA A 66 -2.70 -29.49 -2.81
CA ALA A 66 -1.95 -28.23 -2.86
C ALA A 66 -1.60 -27.67 -1.48
N ILE A 67 -2.56 -27.63 -0.54
CA ILE A 67 -2.35 -27.19 0.85
C ILE A 67 -1.34 -28.11 1.55
N ASN A 68 -1.48 -29.44 1.39
CA ASN A 68 -0.54 -30.41 1.94
C ASN A 68 0.89 -30.19 1.40
N LYS A 69 1.04 -29.91 0.11
CA LYS A 69 2.33 -29.61 -0.51
C LYS A 69 2.92 -28.30 0.00
N ALA A 70 2.11 -27.25 0.10
CA ALA A 70 2.51 -25.95 0.63
C ALA A 70 2.99 -26.05 2.09
N ALA A 71 2.22 -26.71 2.97
CA ALA A 71 2.60 -26.92 4.36
C ALA A 71 3.91 -27.72 4.49
N LYS A 72 4.10 -28.76 3.68
CA LYS A 72 5.36 -29.53 3.66
C LYS A 72 6.56 -28.68 3.22
N ILE A 73 6.40 -27.79 2.24
CA ILE A 73 7.47 -26.87 1.82
C ILE A 73 7.84 -25.97 3.00
N LEU A 74 6.84 -25.36 3.65
CA LEU A 74 7.06 -24.41 4.74
C LEU A 74 7.68 -25.06 5.98
N VAL A 75 7.23 -26.26 6.38
CA VAL A 75 7.78 -26.96 7.56
C VAL A 75 9.23 -27.40 7.37
N ASN A 76 9.62 -27.75 6.13
CA ASN A 76 10.99 -28.17 5.82
C ASN A 76 11.93 -26.98 5.52
N SER A 77 11.42 -25.76 5.56
CA SER A 77 12.16 -24.53 5.31
C SER A 77 12.91 -24.07 6.56
N LEU A 78 14.16 -23.65 6.40
CA LEU A 78 14.96 -23.09 7.49
C LEU A 78 14.67 -21.61 7.71
N ARG A 79 14.34 -20.87 6.65
CA ARG A 79 14.05 -19.44 6.68
C ARG A 79 12.98 -19.06 5.65
N PRO A 80 11.72 -19.49 5.87
CA PRO A 80 10.63 -19.18 4.96
C PRO A 80 10.32 -17.68 4.94
N LEU A 81 10.06 -17.13 3.74
CA LEU A 81 9.51 -15.79 3.55
C LEU A 81 8.00 -15.90 3.27
N ILE A 82 7.18 -15.09 3.95
CA ILE A 82 5.75 -14.97 3.68
C ILE A 82 5.42 -13.52 3.32
N TYR A 83 5.03 -13.27 2.06
CA TYR A 83 4.97 -11.93 1.49
C TYR A 83 3.68 -11.61 0.72
N GLY A 84 3.24 -10.35 0.82
CA GLY A 84 2.27 -9.75 -0.10
C GLY A 84 1.18 -8.94 0.60
N TRP A 85 0.08 -9.58 0.97
CA TRP A 85 -0.96 -9.17 1.93
C TRP A 85 -1.78 -7.90 1.63
N GLY A 86 -1.26 -6.98 0.81
CA GLY A 86 -1.87 -5.66 0.59
C GLY A 86 -3.25 -5.70 -0.10
N SER A 87 -3.64 -6.86 -0.63
CA SER A 87 -4.90 -7.07 -1.34
C SER A 87 -5.78 -8.20 -0.79
N THR A 88 -5.66 -8.52 0.51
CA THR A 88 -6.57 -9.45 1.24
C THR A 88 -7.19 -8.75 2.47
N THR A 89 -7.89 -9.50 3.34
CA THR A 89 -8.57 -9.00 4.54
C THR A 89 -7.66 -9.01 5.77
N CYS A 90 -8.01 -8.21 6.79
CA CYS A 90 -7.30 -8.24 8.08
C CYS A 90 -7.41 -9.61 8.77
N GLU A 91 -8.51 -10.32 8.57
CA GLU A 91 -8.74 -11.67 9.09
C GLU A 91 -7.74 -12.69 8.47
N ALA A 92 -7.45 -12.57 7.17
CA ALA A 92 -6.40 -13.36 6.53
C ALA A 92 -5.00 -12.94 7.00
N ASP A 93 -4.76 -11.64 7.18
CA ASP A 93 -3.48 -11.12 7.71
C ASP A 93 -3.14 -11.74 9.09
N GLU A 94 -4.13 -11.85 9.98
CA GLU A 94 -3.98 -12.47 11.31
C GLU A 94 -3.52 -13.94 11.19
N LYS A 95 -4.15 -14.72 10.31
CA LYS A 95 -3.75 -16.11 10.05
C LYS A 95 -2.34 -16.21 9.45
N GLY A 96 -1.99 -15.24 8.61
CA GLY A 96 -0.65 -15.11 8.05
C GLY A 96 0.43 -14.89 9.12
N ILE A 97 0.16 -14.00 10.07
CA ILE A 97 1.06 -13.71 11.19
C ILE A 97 1.20 -14.92 12.11
N GLU A 98 0.09 -15.58 12.46
CA GLU A 98 0.07 -16.81 13.26
C GLU A 98 0.89 -17.93 12.59
N LEU A 99 0.74 -18.08 11.26
CA LEU A 99 1.53 -19.00 10.45
C LEU A 99 3.02 -18.65 10.47
N ALA A 100 3.37 -17.38 10.33
CA ALA A 100 4.75 -16.92 10.35
C ALA A 100 5.43 -17.18 11.71
N GLU A 101 4.75 -16.85 12.81
CA GLU A 101 5.23 -17.12 14.17
C GLU A 101 5.45 -18.62 14.36
N LYS A 102 4.46 -19.44 13.98
CA LYS A 102 4.56 -20.90 14.08
C LYS A 102 5.78 -21.42 13.34
N LEU A 103 6.06 -20.91 12.14
CA LEU A 103 7.16 -21.38 11.31
C LEU A 103 8.54 -20.84 11.74
N GLY A 104 8.59 -19.74 12.49
CA GLY A 104 9.81 -18.94 12.62
C GLY A 104 10.17 -18.20 11.32
N ALA A 105 9.14 -17.83 10.55
CA ALA A 105 9.28 -17.21 9.24
C ALA A 105 9.57 -15.71 9.31
N ILE A 106 9.97 -15.15 8.19
CA ILE A 106 9.89 -13.71 7.94
C ILE A 106 8.53 -13.41 7.34
N ILE A 107 7.78 -12.47 7.92
CA ILE A 107 6.55 -11.94 7.36
C ILE A 107 6.72 -10.47 6.98
N ASP A 108 6.37 -10.16 5.73
CA ASP A 108 6.50 -8.81 5.19
C ASP A 108 5.39 -8.52 4.19
N ASN A 109 5.03 -7.26 3.95
CA ASN A 109 4.04 -6.89 2.95
C ASN A 109 4.57 -5.88 1.95
N THR A 110 3.73 -5.50 0.98
CA THR A 110 4.07 -4.51 -0.05
C THR A 110 4.55 -3.15 0.49
N THR A 111 4.40 -2.86 1.78
CA THR A 111 5.01 -1.66 2.40
C THR A 111 6.52 -1.64 2.20
N SER A 112 7.24 -2.76 2.24
CA SER A 112 8.71 -2.79 2.05
C SER A 112 9.19 -2.23 0.70
N VAL A 113 8.35 -2.31 -0.34
CA VAL A 113 8.60 -1.71 -1.66
C VAL A 113 7.79 -0.45 -1.94
N CYS A 114 6.99 0.01 -0.98
CA CYS A 114 6.08 1.14 -1.12
C CYS A 114 6.37 2.23 -0.06
N HIS A 115 5.69 2.18 1.08
CA HIS A 115 5.74 3.20 2.13
C HIS A 115 6.59 2.81 3.36
N ALA A 116 7.47 1.81 3.28
CA ALA A 116 8.43 1.49 4.35
C ALA A 116 9.26 2.72 4.78
N PRO A 117 9.77 3.56 3.86
CA PRO A 117 10.39 4.84 4.23
C PRO A 117 9.49 5.74 5.07
N SER A 118 8.18 5.71 4.86
CA SER A 118 7.21 6.45 5.67
C SER A 118 7.04 5.88 7.06
N VAL A 119 7.03 4.54 7.20
CA VAL A 119 6.98 3.86 8.50
C VAL A 119 8.25 4.15 9.30
N LEU A 120 9.43 4.08 8.67
CA LEU A 120 10.70 4.40 9.32
C LEU A 120 10.77 5.88 9.73
N ALA A 121 10.24 6.79 8.90
CA ALA A 121 10.19 8.20 9.23
C ALA A 121 9.25 8.48 10.42
N LEU A 122 8.02 7.94 10.41
CA LEU A 122 7.06 8.21 11.49
C LEU A 122 7.51 7.63 12.84
N GLN A 123 8.27 6.52 12.84
CA GLN A 123 8.86 5.95 14.06
C GLN A 123 9.87 6.92 14.69
N ASN A 124 10.55 7.74 13.88
CA ASN A 124 11.54 8.71 14.35
C ASN A 124 10.95 10.08 14.69
N VAL A 125 10.03 10.60 13.86
CA VAL A 125 9.56 11.99 13.96
C VAL A 125 8.04 12.14 14.19
N GLY A 126 7.31 11.04 14.38
CA GLY A 126 5.86 11.03 14.57
C GLY A 126 5.08 11.22 13.27
N LEU A 127 3.75 11.39 13.36
CA LEU A 127 2.88 11.61 12.20
C LEU A 127 1.69 12.53 12.54
N PRO A 128 1.74 13.83 12.21
CA PRO A 128 0.60 14.74 12.38
C PRO A 128 -0.42 14.53 11.25
N SER A 129 -1.21 13.46 11.32
CA SER A 129 -2.22 13.08 10.31
C SER A 129 -3.65 13.52 10.69
N CYS A 130 -4.61 13.23 9.81
CA CYS A 130 -6.06 13.33 10.03
C CYS A 130 -6.80 12.39 9.06
N THR A 131 -8.13 12.30 9.17
CA THR A 131 -8.94 11.54 8.19
C THR A 131 -9.21 12.34 6.92
N LEU A 132 -9.46 11.65 5.80
CA LEU A 132 -9.86 12.26 4.52
C LEU A 132 -11.14 13.09 4.66
N GLY A 133 -12.00 12.77 5.63
CA GLY A 133 -13.17 13.56 5.98
C GLY A 133 -12.83 14.95 6.55
N GLN A 134 -11.75 15.09 7.33
CA GLN A 134 -11.29 16.41 7.80
C GLN A 134 -10.80 17.24 6.63
N ILE A 135 -10.04 16.62 5.72
CA ILE A 135 -9.48 17.29 4.53
C ILE A 135 -10.60 17.75 3.60
N LYS A 136 -11.54 16.88 3.25
CA LYS A 136 -12.71 17.22 2.43
C LYS A 136 -13.42 18.46 2.95
N ASN A 137 -13.60 18.53 4.27
CA ASN A 137 -14.41 19.56 4.90
C ASN A 137 -13.68 20.87 5.19
N ARG A 138 -12.36 20.85 5.41
CA ARG A 138 -11.61 21.98 5.98
C ARG A 138 -10.45 22.46 5.11
N ALA A 139 -9.81 21.57 4.35
CA ALA A 139 -8.55 21.89 3.70
C ALA A 139 -8.73 22.93 2.59
N ASP A 140 -8.02 24.04 2.70
CA ASP A 140 -7.98 25.12 1.71
C ASP A 140 -6.61 25.22 1.01
N LEU A 141 -5.59 24.54 1.52
CA LEU A 141 -4.33 24.30 0.83
C LEU A 141 -4.07 22.79 0.73
N ILE A 142 -3.90 22.29 -0.48
CA ILE A 142 -3.64 20.88 -0.77
C ILE A 142 -2.30 20.80 -1.50
N ILE A 143 -1.38 20.00 -0.97
CA ILE A 143 -0.06 19.78 -1.54
C ILE A 143 0.05 18.32 -1.93
N TYR A 144 0.43 18.05 -3.18
CA TYR A 144 0.83 16.72 -3.63
C TYR A 144 2.33 16.72 -3.89
N TRP A 145 3.08 15.89 -3.16
CA TRP A 145 4.52 15.81 -3.26
C TRP A 145 4.96 14.44 -3.75
N GLY A 146 5.52 14.40 -4.97
CA GLY A 146 5.99 13.17 -5.58
C GLY A 146 4.89 12.11 -5.71
N SER A 147 3.67 12.56 -6.05
CA SER A 147 2.49 11.70 -6.21
C SER A 147 1.65 12.16 -7.40
N ASN A 148 1.14 11.21 -8.19
CA ASN A 148 0.22 11.46 -9.29
C ASN A 148 -1.12 10.73 -9.08
N GLN A 149 -1.95 11.27 -8.21
CA GLN A 149 -3.22 10.65 -7.83
C GLN A 149 -4.23 10.60 -8.98
N ALA A 150 -4.15 11.48 -9.99
CA ALA A 150 -5.00 11.36 -11.18
C ALA A 150 -4.90 9.96 -11.84
N GLU A 151 -3.73 9.32 -11.77
CA GLU A 151 -3.48 7.98 -12.30
C GLU A 151 -3.55 6.90 -11.19
N ALA A 152 -2.91 7.15 -10.05
CA ALA A 152 -2.73 6.13 -9.00
C ALA A 152 -3.92 6.00 -8.05
N HIS A 153 -4.67 7.09 -7.82
CA HIS A 153 -5.83 7.16 -6.95
C HIS A 153 -6.92 8.04 -7.61
N PRO A 154 -7.51 7.60 -8.74
CA PRO A 154 -8.16 8.52 -9.68
C PRO A 154 -9.34 9.32 -9.10
N ARG A 155 -10.03 8.76 -8.10
CA ARG A 155 -11.16 9.44 -7.42
C ARG A 155 -10.73 10.29 -6.23
N HIS A 156 -9.45 10.30 -5.84
CA HIS A 156 -8.96 11.02 -4.68
C HIS A 156 -9.30 12.51 -4.73
N MET A 157 -9.01 13.15 -5.88
CA MET A 157 -9.23 14.58 -6.07
C MET A 157 -10.71 14.97 -6.08
N SER A 158 -11.56 14.14 -6.70
CA SER A 158 -12.99 14.42 -6.80
C SER A 158 -13.72 14.14 -5.48
N LYS A 159 -13.33 13.07 -4.78
CA LYS A 159 -14.02 12.61 -3.59
C LYS A 159 -13.57 13.29 -2.31
N TYR A 160 -12.26 13.49 -2.15
CA TYR A 160 -11.69 13.87 -0.85
C TYR A 160 -11.02 15.24 -0.85
N THR A 161 -10.48 15.72 -1.97
CA THR A 161 -9.57 16.90 -1.94
C THR A 161 -9.96 18.00 -2.94
N SER A 162 -9.27 18.12 -4.07
CA SER A 162 -9.21 19.32 -4.91
C SER A 162 -10.58 19.75 -5.44
N PHE A 163 -11.43 18.83 -5.88
CA PHE A 163 -12.74 19.14 -6.48
C PHE A 163 -13.91 18.90 -5.52
N SER A 164 -13.65 18.30 -4.35
CA SER A 164 -14.70 17.96 -3.40
C SER A 164 -15.26 19.22 -2.73
N LYS A 165 -16.59 19.26 -2.53
CA LYS A 165 -17.23 20.26 -1.68
C LYS A 165 -17.28 19.77 -0.24
N GLY A 166 -16.94 20.66 0.67
CA GLY A 166 -16.87 20.38 2.10
C GLY A 166 -17.73 21.33 2.91
N LEU A 167 -17.89 21.03 4.21
CA LEU A 167 -18.66 21.85 5.14
C LEU A 167 -18.14 23.30 5.22
N PHE A 168 -16.82 23.50 5.28
CA PHE A 168 -16.16 24.81 5.36
C PHE A 168 -15.52 25.24 4.03
N THR A 169 -15.51 24.37 3.02
CA THR A 169 -15.00 24.63 1.67
C THR A 169 -16.12 24.42 0.64
N LYS A 170 -17.21 25.19 0.80
CA LYS A 170 -18.46 25.04 0.01
C LYS A 170 -18.26 25.35 -1.48
N GLU A 171 -17.29 26.20 -1.79
CA GLU A 171 -16.92 26.58 -3.15
C GLU A 171 -16.14 25.48 -3.90
N GLY A 172 -15.84 24.35 -3.24
CA GLY A 172 -15.09 23.25 -3.82
C GLY A 172 -13.72 23.71 -4.33
N ARG A 173 -13.40 23.40 -5.59
CA ARG A 173 -12.12 23.76 -6.22
C ARG A 173 -11.77 25.24 -6.16
N LYS A 174 -12.76 26.15 -6.21
CA LYS A 174 -12.50 27.61 -6.17
C LYS A 174 -12.03 28.08 -4.79
N GLY A 175 -12.41 27.37 -3.73
CA GLY A 175 -12.02 27.70 -2.36
C GLY A 175 -10.78 26.93 -1.87
N LYS A 176 -10.07 26.27 -2.78
CA LYS A 176 -8.94 25.37 -2.50
C LYS A 176 -7.78 25.72 -3.42
N HIS A 177 -6.58 25.84 -2.87
CA HIS A 177 -5.34 26.01 -3.61
C HIS A 177 -4.57 24.70 -3.67
N VAL A 178 -4.11 24.30 -4.86
CA VAL A 178 -3.43 23.02 -5.12
C VAL A 178 -2.01 23.28 -5.58
N LEU A 179 -1.04 22.83 -4.79
CA LEU A 179 0.39 22.82 -5.14
C LEU A 179 0.81 21.40 -5.50
N VAL A 180 1.58 21.25 -6.58
CA VAL A 180 2.16 19.96 -6.98
C VAL A 180 3.66 20.09 -7.08
N PHE A 181 4.39 19.28 -6.30
CA PHE A 181 5.84 19.13 -6.36
C PHE A 181 6.15 17.81 -7.05
N ASP A 182 6.72 17.86 -8.25
CA ASP A 182 7.10 16.66 -9.00
C ASP A 182 8.24 16.99 -9.98
N VAL A 183 9.02 16.00 -10.37
CA VAL A 183 10.08 16.15 -11.37
C VAL A 183 9.52 16.18 -12.80
N ARG A 184 8.25 15.75 -12.98
CA ARG A 184 7.51 15.78 -14.25
C ARG A 184 6.19 16.53 -14.10
N LYS A 185 5.76 17.19 -15.18
CA LYS A 185 4.41 17.73 -15.28
C LYS A 185 3.42 16.59 -15.53
N THR A 186 2.83 16.05 -14.46
CA THR A 186 1.87 14.93 -14.48
C THR A 186 0.44 15.40 -14.74
N THR A 187 -0.49 14.49 -15.02
CA THR A 187 -1.94 14.75 -15.11
C THR A 187 -2.47 15.47 -13.85
N THR A 188 -1.92 15.14 -12.69
CA THR A 188 -2.19 15.86 -11.43
C THR A 188 -1.70 17.31 -11.47
N ALA A 189 -0.50 17.56 -11.99
CA ALA A 189 0.09 18.89 -12.11
C ALA A 189 -0.67 19.79 -13.10
N GLU A 190 -1.30 19.22 -14.12
CA GLU A 190 -2.08 19.97 -15.12
C GLU A 190 -3.30 20.68 -14.53
N VAL A 191 -3.85 20.16 -13.43
CA VAL A 191 -5.03 20.74 -12.74
C VAL A 191 -4.68 21.51 -11.46
N ALA A 192 -3.38 21.64 -11.16
CA ALA A 192 -2.86 22.38 -10.02
C ALA A 192 -2.89 23.90 -10.26
N ASP A 193 -2.91 24.69 -9.19
CA ASP A 193 -2.73 26.14 -9.28
C ASP A 193 -1.26 26.50 -9.49
N ASP A 194 -0.37 25.79 -8.80
CA ASP A 194 1.07 25.88 -9.02
C ASP A 194 1.68 24.49 -9.20
N PHE A 195 2.48 24.35 -10.24
CA PHE A 195 3.38 23.23 -10.43
C PHE A 195 4.81 23.68 -10.14
N ILE A 196 5.44 23.03 -9.16
CA ILE A 196 6.80 23.28 -8.72
C ILE A 196 7.65 22.11 -9.22
N GLN A 197 8.36 22.35 -10.32
CA GLN A 197 9.24 21.34 -10.89
C GLN A 197 10.53 21.23 -10.09
N LEU A 198 10.83 20.05 -9.58
CA LEU A 198 12.05 19.76 -8.83
C LEU A 198 13.10 19.09 -9.72
N ASP A 199 14.37 19.37 -9.44
CA ASP A 199 15.47 18.55 -9.94
C ASP A 199 15.41 17.13 -9.32
N PRO A 200 15.64 16.06 -10.11
CA PRO A 200 15.59 14.70 -9.59
C PRO A 200 16.52 14.44 -8.39
N GLY A 201 15.94 14.01 -7.27
CA GLY A 201 16.67 13.67 -6.06
C GLY A 201 16.99 14.85 -5.13
N GLU A 202 16.43 16.04 -5.41
CA GLU A 202 16.63 17.25 -4.62
C GLU A 202 15.52 17.52 -3.59
N ASP A 203 14.53 16.63 -3.46
CA ASP A 203 13.40 16.75 -2.51
C ASP A 203 13.86 17.11 -1.09
N TYR A 204 14.88 16.41 -0.58
CA TYR A 204 15.42 16.67 0.76
C TYR A 204 15.91 18.11 0.91
N ARG A 205 16.61 18.64 -0.10
CA ARG A 205 17.21 19.98 -0.05
C ARG A 205 16.12 21.04 -0.12
N VAL A 206 15.12 20.85 -0.98
CA VAL A 206 13.97 21.76 -1.09
C VAL A 206 13.15 21.77 0.20
N LEU A 207 12.82 20.61 0.76
CA LEU A 207 12.14 20.52 2.06
C LEU A 207 12.94 21.20 3.18
N SER A 208 14.28 21.03 3.18
CA SER A 208 15.15 21.71 4.15
C SER A 208 15.14 23.23 3.98
N ALA A 209 15.13 23.72 2.73
CA ALA A 209 15.04 25.15 2.44
C ALA A 209 13.69 25.74 2.89
N LEU A 210 12.57 25.06 2.63
CA LEU A 210 11.24 25.47 3.11
C LEU A 210 11.21 25.58 4.64
N ARG A 211 11.76 24.60 5.35
CA ARG A 211 11.86 24.64 6.82
C ARG A 211 12.76 25.78 7.32
N MET A 212 13.89 26.02 6.64
CA MET A 212 14.79 27.11 6.98
C MET A 212 14.12 28.48 6.81
N ILE A 213 13.40 28.69 5.71
CA ILE A 213 12.62 29.90 5.47
C ILE A 213 11.52 30.04 6.53
N LEU A 214 10.80 28.94 6.84
CA LEU A 214 9.77 28.92 7.88
C LEU A 214 10.32 29.35 9.26
N ALA A 215 11.56 28.96 9.57
CA ALA A 215 12.26 29.33 10.80
C ALA A 215 12.86 30.77 10.77
N GLY A 216 12.68 31.53 9.69
CA GLY A 216 13.23 32.88 9.53
C GLY A 216 14.70 32.93 9.07
N GLY A 217 15.25 31.82 8.60
CA GLY A 217 16.64 31.70 8.12
C GLY A 217 16.81 31.91 6.61
N GLU A 218 15.96 32.72 5.97
CA GLU A 218 15.95 32.90 4.51
C GLU A 218 17.24 33.52 3.93
N ASP A 219 18.03 34.21 4.74
CA ASP A 219 19.31 34.83 4.34
C ASP A 219 20.40 33.81 4.00
N ILE A 220 20.35 32.62 4.60
CA ILE A 220 21.34 31.55 4.37
C ILE A 220 20.87 30.52 3.32
N VAL A 221 19.65 30.67 2.82
CA VAL A 221 19.12 29.82 1.75
C VAL A 221 19.72 30.30 0.41
N PRO A 222 20.31 29.39 -0.40
CA PRO A 222 20.83 29.75 -1.72
C PRO A 222 19.76 30.37 -2.62
N SER A 223 20.17 31.13 -3.65
CA SER A 223 19.26 31.75 -4.62
C SER A 223 18.41 30.74 -5.41
N CYS A 224 18.86 29.48 -5.51
CA CYS A 224 18.11 28.38 -6.10
C CYS A 224 18.42 27.08 -5.35
N VAL A 225 17.39 26.28 -5.06
CA VAL A 225 17.51 24.97 -4.41
C VAL A 225 16.67 23.95 -5.17
N GLY A 226 17.28 22.86 -5.62
CA GLY A 226 16.59 21.78 -6.34
C GLY A 226 15.79 22.24 -7.57
N GLY A 227 16.32 23.20 -8.33
CA GLY A 227 15.67 23.78 -9.50
C GLY A 227 14.65 24.89 -9.20
N VAL A 228 14.39 25.18 -7.91
CA VAL A 228 13.38 26.18 -7.50
C VAL A 228 14.05 27.46 -7.01
N PRO A 229 13.73 28.64 -7.59
CA PRO A 229 14.21 29.93 -7.10
C PRO A 229 13.79 30.20 -5.65
N LYS A 230 14.67 30.84 -4.87
CA LYS A 230 14.43 31.17 -3.46
C LYS A 230 13.15 31.98 -3.27
N GLU A 231 12.89 32.92 -4.16
CA GLU A 231 11.72 33.80 -4.11
C GLU A 231 10.41 32.99 -4.19
N LYS A 232 10.39 31.93 -5.02
CA LYS A 232 9.24 31.02 -5.10
C LYS A 232 9.11 30.17 -3.84
N LEU A 233 10.22 29.75 -3.23
CA LEU A 233 10.18 29.02 -1.95
C LEU A 233 9.63 29.89 -0.81
N ILE A 234 9.98 31.18 -0.77
CA ILE A 234 9.42 32.15 0.18
C ILE A 234 7.91 32.29 -0.04
N GLU A 235 7.47 32.48 -1.29
CA GLU A 235 6.05 32.56 -1.65
C GLU A 235 5.26 31.31 -1.19
N ILE A 236 5.84 30.13 -1.37
CA ILE A 236 5.25 28.85 -0.93
C ILE A 236 5.12 28.81 0.60
N VAL A 237 6.15 29.21 1.36
CA VAL A 237 6.09 29.22 2.83
C VAL A 237 5.05 30.20 3.33
N ASP A 238 4.95 31.39 2.74
CA ASP A 238 3.92 32.37 3.08
C ASP A 238 2.51 31.85 2.76
N ARG A 239 2.34 31.13 1.64
CA ARG A 239 1.09 30.43 1.32
C ARG A 239 0.75 29.37 2.36
N MET A 240 1.73 28.55 2.75
CA MET A 240 1.55 27.52 3.77
C MET A 240 1.09 28.14 5.10
N LYS A 241 1.76 29.22 5.56
CA LYS A 241 1.44 29.91 6.82
C LYS A 241 0.07 30.59 6.80
N SER A 242 -0.37 31.11 5.65
CA SER A 242 -1.64 31.82 5.50
C SER A 242 -2.86 30.93 5.28
N SER A 243 -2.67 29.64 4.99
CA SER A 243 -3.76 28.68 4.88
C SER A 243 -4.51 28.50 6.21
N ARG A 244 -5.79 28.12 6.18
CA ARG A 244 -6.56 27.79 7.41
C ARG A 244 -6.39 26.33 7.81
N PHE A 245 -6.32 25.45 6.81
CA PHE A 245 -6.03 24.04 6.98
C PHE A 245 -5.26 23.55 5.76
N GLY A 246 -3.97 23.31 5.95
CA GLY A 246 -3.12 22.71 4.93
C GLY A 246 -3.02 21.19 5.05
N VAL A 247 -2.89 20.51 3.92
CA VAL A 247 -2.56 19.08 3.88
C VAL A 247 -1.45 18.81 2.89
N LEU A 248 -0.47 18.02 3.31
CA LEU A 248 0.58 17.46 2.45
C LEU A 248 0.32 15.98 2.22
N PHE A 249 -0.08 15.63 1.01
CA PHE A 249 -0.06 14.27 0.50
C PHE A 249 1.29 13.98 -0.13
N PHE A 250 1.84 12.81 0.12
CA PHE A 250 3.08 12.40 -0.52
C PHE A 250 3.06 10.95 -0.97
N GLY A 251 3.79 10.66 -2.05
CA GLY A 251 3.84 9.34 -2.65
C GLY A 251 5.25 8.83 -2.88
N MET A 252 5.38 8.01 -3.92
CA MET A 252 6.60 7.27 -4.25
C MET A 252 7.77 8.16 -4.65
N GLY A 253 7.52 9.40 -5.10
CA GLY A 253 8.56 10.38 -5.37
C GLY A 253 9.37 10.79 -4.14
N LEU A 254 8.82 10.64 -2.93
CA LEU A 254 9.60 10.78 -1.69
C LEU A 254 10.17 9.46 -1.17
N THR A 255 9.43 8.36 -1.32
CA THR A 255 9.82 7.08 -0.69
C THR A 255 10.86 6.30 -1.49
N GLN A 256 10.83 6.37 -2.83
CA GLN A 256 11.73 5.61 -3.70
C GLN A 256 12.87 6.44 -4.31
N SER A 257 12.88 7.76 -4.12
CA SER A 257 13.99 8.62 -4.54
C SER A 257 15.17 8.60 -3.54
N ARG A 258 16.29 9.20 -3.94
CA ARG A 258 17.47 9.35 -3.07
C ARG A 258 17.06 10.06 -1.78
N GLY A 259 17.43 9.46 -0.64
CA GLY A 259 17.06 9.96 0.70
C GLY A 259 15.99 9.10 1.38
N LYS A 260 15.06 8.50 0.64
CA LYS A 260 14.06 7.53 1.15
C LYS A 260 13.43 7.96 2.50
N PRO A 261 13.72 7.37 3.69
CA PRO A 261 13.03 7.78 4.91
C PRO A 261 13.40 9.20 5.36
N TYR A 262 14.58 9.71 4.99
CA TYR A 262 15.00 11.07 5.34
C TYR A 262 14.18 12.13 4.62
N ASN A 263 13.76 11.87 3.38
CA ASN A 263 12.86 12.76 2.65
C ASN A 263 11.51 12.87 3.37
N VAL A 264 10.95 11.71 3.75
CA VAL A 264 9.66 11.66 4.44
C VAL A 264 9.75 12.27 5.83
N ALA A 265 10.81 12.00 6.58
CA ALA A 265 11.04 12.61 7.90
C ALA A 265 11.13 14.13 7.80
N ASN A 266 11.76 14.65 6.74
CA ASN A 266 11.86 16.08 6.50
C ASN A 266 10.51 16.70 6.16
N ALA A 267 9.69 16.05 5.31
CA ALA A 267 8.33 16.48 5.00
C ALA A 267 7.42 16.47 6.23
N ILE A 268 7.50 15.43 7.06
CA ILE A 268 6.77 15.35 8.33
C ILE A 268 7.21 16.49 9.26
N SER A 269 8.52 16.76 9.35
CA SER A 269 9.05 17.82 10.21
C SER A 269 8.57 19.20 9.76
N LEU A 270 8.54 19.47 8.45
CA LEU A 270 7.94 20.69 7.89
C LEU A 270 6.47 20.84 8.33
N VAL A 271 5.67 19.77 8.19
CA VAL A 271 4.26 19.81 8.63
C VAL A 271 4.14 20.03 10.14
N ARG A 272 5.01 19.42 10.96
CA ARG A 272 5.04 19.64 12.42
C ARG A 272 5.35 21.11 12.76
N GLU A 273 6.33 21.70 12.10
CA GLU A 273 6.74 23.10 12.29
C GLU A 273 5.64 24.08 11.83
N LEU A 274 4.97 23.79 10.72
CA LEU A 274 3.84 24.58 10.23
C LEU A 274 2.67 24.64 11.24
N ASN A 275 2.49 23.61 12.07
CA ASN A 275 1.47 23.60 13.12
C ASN A 275 1.68 24.67 14.21
N ALA A 276 2.86 25.31 14.29
CA ALA A 276 3.06 26.49 15.13
C ALA A 276 2.44 27.77 14.54
N HIS A 277 2.07 27.77 13.26
CA HIS A 277 1.52 28.92 12.54
C HIS A 277 0.07 28.70 12.11
N THR A 278 -0.25 27.52 11.59
CA THR A 278 -1.61 27.17 11.15
C THR A 278 -1.83 25.66 11.19
N LYS A 279 -3.08 25.20 11.12
CA LYS A 279 -3.36 23.77 11.14
C LYS A 279 -2.83 23.10 9.87
N PHE A 280 -1.95 22.11 10.05
CA PHE A 280 -1.40 21.33 8.94
C PHE A 280 -1.46 19.83 9.24
N ALA A 281 -1.67 19.01 8.22
CA ALA A 281 -1.64 17.55 8.30
C ALA A 281 -0.79 16.95 7.18
N VAL A 282 -0.31 15.72 7.37
CA VAL A 282 0.41 14.96 6.37
C VAL A 282 -0.19 13.56 6.21
N ILE A 283 -0.41 13.11 4.96
CA ILE A 283 -0.97 11.80 4.65
C ILE A 283 -0.11 11.09 3.59
N PRO A 284 0.41 9.87 3.86
CA PRO A 284 0.99 9.04 2.82
C PRO A 284 -0.09 8.51 1.88
N MET A 285 0.13 8.60 0.56
CA MET A 285 -0.76 8.07 -0.47
C MET A 285 -0.63 6.54 -0.60
N ARG A 286 -1.10 5.81 0.42
CA ARG A 286 -0.98 4.36 0.53
C ARG A 286 -1.53 3.65 -0.73
N GLY A 287 -0.77 2.67 -1.23
CA GLY A 287 -1.01 1.99 -2.50
C GLY A 287 -2.26 1.11 -2.53
N HIS A 288 -2.13 -0.18 -2.21
CA HIS A 288 -3.24 -1.14 -2.25
C HIS A 288 -4.32 -0.87 -1.20
N PHE A 289 -5.55 -1.30 -1.46
CA PHE A 289 -6.72 -1.00 -0.63
C PHE A 289 -6.59 -1.44 0.83
N ASN A 290 -5.77 -2.45 1.14
CA ASN A 290 -5.59 -2.92 2.52
C ASN A 290 -4.12 -3.03 2.96
N VAL A 291 -3.18 -2.36 2.28
CA VAL A 291 -1.78 -2.31 2.75
C VAL A 291 -1.67 -1.67 4.14
N THR A 292 -2.58 -0.74 4.46
CA THR A 292 -2.71 -0.17 5.80
C THR A 292 -3.19 -1.20 6.81
N GLY A 293 -4.13 -2.09 6.44
CA GLY A 293 -4.70 -3.09 7.34
C GLY A 293 -3.66 -4.08 7.81
N PHE A 294 -2.90 -4.69 6.89
CA PHE A 294 -1.79 -5.57 7.27
C PHE A 294 -0.85 -4.89 8.26
N ASN A 295 -0.47 -3.62 8.02
CA ASN A 295 0.45 -2.92 8.93
C ASN A 295 -0.17 -2.67 10.31
N GLN A 296 -1.48 -2.44 10.41
CA GLN A 296 -2.18 -2.36 11.70
C GLN A 296 -2.18 -3.72 12.39
N VAL A 297 -2.57 -4.77 11.66
CA VAL A 297 -2.65 -6.15 12.18
C VAL A 297 -1.30 -6.62 12.71
N CYS A 298 -0.27 -6.47 11.89
CA CYS A 298 1.09 -6.81 12.25
C CYS A 298 1.57 -6.00 13.47
N ALA A 299 1.26 -4.70 13.53
CA ALA A 299 1.68 -3.86 14.64
C ALA A 299 1.02 -4.23 15.96
N TRP A 300 -0.29 -4.52 16.00
CA TRP A 300 -0.94 -4.91 17.25
C TRP A 300 -0.58 -6.34 17.67
N ALA A 301 -0.27 -7.23 16.72
CA ALA A 301 0.07 -8.62 17.02
C ALA A 301 1.55 -8.78 17.45
N THR A 302 2.46 -8.01 16.84
CA THR A 302 3.91 -8.22 16.96
C THR A 302 4.68 -7.03 17.56
N GLY A 303 4.05 -5.86 17.65
CA GLY A 303 4.71 -4.59 17.96
C GLY A 303 5.31 -3.86 16.75
N PHE A 304 5.31 -4.47 15.56
CA PHE A 304 5.96 -3.94 14.36
C PHE A 304 5.07 -4.02 13.12
N ALA A 305 5.23 -3.08 12.18
CA ALA A 305 4.28 -2.93 11.07
C ALA A 305 4.56 -3.82 9.85
N PHE A 306 5.80 -4.25 9.62
CA PHE A 306 6.25 -5.03 8.45
C PHE A 306 7.63 -5.63 8.71
N ALA A 307 8.19 -6.43 7.78
CA ALA A 307 9.55 -6.99 7.88
C ALA A 307 9.86 -7.62 9.26
N VAL A 308 8.94 -8.43 9.78
CA VAL A 308 9.05 -9.07 11.08
C VAL A 308 9.64 -10.47 10.90
N ASP A 309 10.72 -10.76 11.62
CA ASP A 309 11.41 -12.04 11.59
C ASP A 309 11.17 -12.81 12.90
N PHE A 310 10.58 -14.00 12.80
CA PHE A 310 10.29 -14.88 13.93
C PHE A 310 11.34 -15.97 14.15
N ALA A 311 12.43 -16.01 13.40
CA ALA A 311 13.44 -17.08 13.49
C ALA A 311 14.09 -17.21 14.89
N ARG A 312 13.96 -16.18 15.74
CA ARG A 312 14.47 -16.16 17.13
C ARG A 312 13.42 -16.56 18.18
N GLY A 313 12.22 -16.98 17.77
CA GLY A 313 11.09 -17.31 18.65
C GLY A 313 10.39 -16.08 19.26
N GLN A 314 10.88 -14.87 19.01
CA GLN A 314 10.26 -13.59 19.36
C GLN A 314 10.34 -12.66 18.15
N PRO A 315 9.40 -11.70 17.98
CA PRO A 315 9.44 -10.76 16.88
C PRO A 315 10.75 -9.96 16.83
N TRP A 316 11.48 -10.03 15.71
CA TRP A 316 12.63 -9.19 15.42
C TRP A 316 12.32 -8.27 14.24
N TYR A 317 12.63 -6.97 14.37
CA TYR A 317 12.32 -5.96 13.37
C TYR A 317 13.56 -5.16 13.01
N ASN A 318 14.04 -5.31 11.78
CA ASN A 318 15.16 -4.55 11.27
C ASN A 318 15.05 -4.37 9.73
N PRO A 319 14.17 -3.49 9.23
CA PRO A 319 14.08 -3.21 7.80
C PRO A 319 15.45 -2.80 7.20
N GLY A 320 15.83 -3.44 6.09
CA GLY A 320 17.20 -3.44 5.54
C GLY A 320 17.95 -4.76 5.80
N GLU A 321 17.63 -5.43 6.91
CA GLU A 321 17.97 -6.83 7.18
C GLU A 321 16.78 -7.73 6.83
N THR A 322 15.59 -7.48 7.39
CA THR A 322 14.48 -8.44 7.38
C THR A 322 13.39 -8.17 6.34
N SER A 323 13.51 -7.14 5.50
CA SER A 323 12.53 -6.87 4.44
C SER A 323 12.68 -7.84 3.26
N SER A 324 11.58 -8.15 2.56
CA SER A 324 11.56 -9.15 1.48
C SER A 324 12.63 -8.94 0.42
N VAL A 325 12.82 -7.69 -0.04
CA VAL A 325 13.82 -7.36 -1.05
C VAL A 325 15.23 -7.64 -0.54
N ASP A 326 15.51 -7.35 0.73
CA ASP A 326 16.82 -7.51 1.33
C ASP A 326 17.19 -9.00 1.46
N VAL A 327 16.26 -9.79 2.01
CA VAL A 327 16.38 -11.24 2.24
C VAL A 327 16.52 -11.99 0.91
N LEU A 328 15.67 -11.67 -0.09
CA LEU A 328 15.74 -12.28 -1.43
C LEU A 328 17.02 -11.88 -2.16
N ASN A 329 17.45 -10.63 -2.07
CA ASN A 329 18.65 -10.15 -2.74
C ASN A 329 19.94 -10.78 -2.17
N ARG A 330 19.95 -11.15 -0.89
CA ARG A 330 21.06 -11.88 -0.25
C ARG A 330 20.92 -13.41 -0.37
N GLY A 331 19.77 -13.90 -0.84
CA GLY A 331 19.50 -15.32 -1.00
C GLY A 331 19.33 -16.06 0.33
N GLU A 332 18.85 -15.37 1.37
CA GLU A 332 18.77 -15.88 2.74
C GLU A 332 17.54 -16.74 3.00
N CYS A 333 16.44 -16.50 2.29
CA CYS A 333 15.27 -17.37 2.38
C CYS A 333 15.39 -18.55 1.41
N ASP A 334 14.97 -19.72 1.87
CA ASP A 334 15.02 -21.00 1.16
C ASP A 334 13.65 -21.52 0.72
N SER A 335 12.57 -20.80 1.05
CA SER A 335 11.25 -20.93 0.41
C SER A 335 10.47 -19.63 0.51
N ALA A 336 9.45 -19.45 -0.33
CA ALA A 336 8.55 -18.31 -0.24
C ALA A 336 7.07 -18.71 -0.40
N LEU A 337 6.19 -18.16 0.44
CA LEU A 337 4.75 -18.09 0.21
C LEU A 337 4.39 -16.65 -0.12
N ILE A 338 3.77 -16.47 -1.28
CA ILE A 338 3.34 -15.19 -1.79
C ILE A 338 1.81 -15.19 -1.87
N ILE A 339 1.19 -14.15 -1.31
CA ILE A 339 -0.26 -14.03 -1.24
C ILE A 339 -0.72 -12.64 -1.64
N ALA A 340 -1.73 -12.57 -2.51
CA ALA A 340 -2.36 -11.31 -2.94
C ALA A 340 -1.34 -10.25 -3.42
N SER A 341 -0.30 -10.71 -4.13
CA SER A 341 0.82 -9.90 -4.63
C SER A 341 1.57 -10.62 -5.75
N ASP A 342 2.27 -9.84 -6.58
CA ASP A 342 2.99 -10.34 -7.75
C ASP A 342 4.45 -9.83 -7.78
N PRO A 343 5.33 -10.32 -6.89
CA PRO A 343 6.72 -9.89 -6.81
C PRO A 343 7.52 -10.16 -8.10
N ALA A 344 7.18 -11.18 -8.90
CA ALA A 344 7.89 -11.41 -10.15
C ALA A 344 7.74 -10.26 -11.16
N ALA A 345 6.61 -9.56 -11.15
CA ALA A 345 6.41 -8.34 -11.95
C ALA A 345 7.00 -7.08 -11.30
N HIS A 346 7.04 -7.03 -9.97
CA HIS A 346 7.25 -5.77 -9.24
C HIS A 346 8.55 -5.69 -8.43
N PHE A 347 9.31 -6.78 -8.28
CA PHE A 347 10.59 -6.79 -7.56
C PHE A 347 11.79 -6.56 -8.48
N PRO A 348 12.92 -6.09 -7.92
CA PRO A 348 14.17 -6.03 -8.65
C PRO A 348 14.56 -7.41 -9.20
N ARG A 349 15.12 -7.42 -10.42
CA ARG A 349 15.51 -8.64 -11.14
C ARG A 349 16.22 -9.70 -10.28
N LYS A 350 17.19 -9.29 -9.46
CA LYS A 350 17.97 -10.21 -8.62
C LYS A 350 17.12 -10.95 -7.58
N CYS A 351 16.06 -10.32 -7.07
CA CYS A 351 15.10 -10.97 -6.17
C CYS A 351 14.28 -12.03 -6.92
N VAL A 352 13.83 -11.70 -8.13
CA VAL A 352 13.07 -12.64 -8.98
C VAL A 352 13.93 -13.83 -9.42
N GLU A 353 15.21 -13.60 -9.72
CA GLU A 353 16.17 -14.67 -10.00
C GLU A 353 16.39 -15.62 -8.83
N HIS A 354 16.27 -15.13 -7.58
CA HIS A 354 16.32 -15.97 -6.38
C HIS A 354 14.99 -16.71 -6.14
N LEU A 355 13.84 -16.03 -6.28
CA LEU A 355 12.51 -16.65 -6.18
C LEU A 355 12.37 -17.86 -7.10
N LYS A 356 12.92 -17.79 -8.33
CA LYS A 356 12.91 -18.91 -9.29
C LYS A 356 13.70 -20.15 -8.82
N LYS A 357 14.63 -20.01 -7.88
CA LYS A 357 15.54 -21.08 -7.43
C LYS A 357 15.06 -21.80 -6.17
N ILE A 358 14.08 -21.24 -5.48
CA ILE A 358 13.57 -21.76 -4.21
C ILE A 358 12.11 -22.21 -4.37
N PRO A 359 11.64 -23.17 -3.56
CA PRO A 359 10.23 -23.53 -3.50
C PRO A 359 9.32 -22.31 -3.32
N LEU A 360 8.39 -22.12 -4.25
CA LEU A 360 7.51 -20.96 -4.31
C LEU A 360 6.03 -21.37 -4.29
N ILE A 361 5.28 -20.86 -3.32
CA ILE A 361 3.83 -21.01 -3.19
C ILE A 361 3.18 -19.67 -3.57
N GLN A 362 2.21 -19.67 -4.47
CA GLN A 362 1.41 -18.50 -4.84
C GLN A 362 -0.05 -18.72 -4.46
N ILE A 363 -0.62 -17.79 -3.70
CA ILE A 363 -2.04 -17.70 -3.37
C ILE A 363 -2.60 -16.46 -4.06
N ASP A 364 -3.32 -16.65 -5.17
CA ASP A 364 -3.82 -15.55 -6.01
C ASP A 364 -5.02 -15.97 -6.86
N PRO A 365 -6.04 -15.11 -7.07
CA PRO A 365 -7.19 -15.45 -7.92
C PRO A 365 -6.87 -15.52 -9.43
N CYS A 366 -5.83 -14.83 -9.90
CA CYS A 366 -5.57 -14.60 -11.32
C CYS A 366 -4.16 -15.07 -11.73
N PRO A 367 -3.95 -15.49 -12.98
CA PRO A 367 -2.61 -15.80 -13.48
C PRO A 367 -1.75 -14.54 -13.58
N GLY A 368 -0.44 -14.66 -13.33
CA GLY A 368 0.52 -13.57 -13.45
C GLY A 368 1.97 -14.05 -13.46
N PRO A 369 2.94 -13.15 -13.63
CA PRO A 369 4.36 -13.50 -13.61
C PRO A 369 4.81 -14.35 -12.42
N THR A 370 4.25 -14.15 -11.22
CA THR A 370 4.62 -14.98 -10.06
C THR A 370 4.01 -16.39 -10.13
N THR A 371 2.81 -16.57 -10.68
CA THR A 371 2.21 -17.91 -10.86
C THR A 371 3.05 -18.76 -11.82
N GLU A 372 3.64 -18.14 -12.84
CA GLU A 372 4.53 -18.82 -13.79
C GLU A 372 5.81 -19.37 -13.14
N LEU A 373 6.27 -18.74 -12.05
CA LEU A 373 7.44 -19.20 -11.28
C LEU A 373 7.08 -20.19 -10.19
N ALA A 374 5.82 -20.21 -9.72
CA ALA A 374 5.41 -20.97 -8.56
C ALA A 374 5.47 -22.49 -8.76
N ASP A 375 5.78 -23.21 -7.68
CA ASP A 375 5.70 -24.67 -7.57
C ASP A 375 4.33 -25.14 -7.07
N VAL A 376 3.63 -24.28 -6.32
CA VAL A 376 2.25 -24.51 -5.88
C VAL A 376 1.46 -23.24 -6.14
N VAL A 377 0.33 -23.35 -6.86
CA VAL A 377 -0.60 -22.26 -7.11
C VAL A 377 -1.94 -22.63 -6.47
N ILE A 378 -2.47 -21.75 -5.63
CA ILE A 378 -3.75 -21.95 -4.94
C ILE A 378 -4.67 -20.78 -5.29
N PRO A 379 -5.69 -20.98 -6.15
CA PRO A 379 -6.66 -19.94 -6.45
C PRO A 379 -7.54 -19.63 -5.24
N VAL A 380 -7.95 -18.37 -5.13
CA VAL A 380 -8.76 -17.86 -4.01
C VAL A 380 -9.93 -17.04 -4.49
N ALA A 381 -10.91 -16.87 -3.61
CA ALA A 381 -12.02 -15.94 -3.82
C ALA A 381 -11.55 -14.48 -3.66
N ILE A 382 -12.10 -13.58 -4.48
CA ILE A 382 -11.69 -12.17 -4.47
C ILE A 382 -12.32 -11.44 -3.28
N THR A 383 -11.47 -10.98 -2.39
CA THR A 383 -11.82 -10.11 -1.27
C THR A 383 -12.56 -8.84 -1.72
N GLY A 384 -13.71 -8.55 -1.10
CA GLY A 384 -14.60 -7.43 -1.43
C GLY A 384 -15.49 -7.64 -2.66
N ILE A 385 -15.48 -8.85 -3.22
CA ILE A 385 -16.40 -9.26 -4.31
C ILE A 385 -17.10 -10.57 -3.93
N GLU A 386 -16.31 -11.61 -3.62
CA GLU A 386 -16.80 -12.96 -3.29
C GLU A 386 -16.78 -13.22 -1.78
N VAL A 387 -15.94 -12.50 -1.04
CA VAL A 387 -15.70 -12.66 0.40
C VAL A 387 -15.68 -11.30 1.09
N GLU A 388 -16.28 -11.22 2.27
CA GLU A 388 -16.26 -10.03 3.13
C GLU A 388 -15.06 -10.00 4.08
N GLY A 389 -14.79 -8.85 4.68
CA GLY A 389 -13.75 -8.74 5.70
C GLY A 389 -13.32 -7.29 5.93
N THR A 390 -12.44 -7.09 6.91
CA THR A 390 -12.01 -5.75 7.28
C THR A 390 -10.88 -5.26 6.39
N ALA A 391 -10.97 -4.01 5.94
CA ALA A 391 -9.88 -3.29 5.29
C ALA A 391 -9.68 -1.89 5.88
N TYR A 392 -8.46 -1.36 5.82
CA TYR A 392 -8.13 -0.01 6.28
C TYR A 392 -7.77 0.90 5.12
N ARG A 393 -8.47 2.03 5.01
CA ARG A 393 -8.15 3.10 4.06
C ARG A 393 -6.82 3.77 4.40
N MET A 394 -6.22 4.51 3.46
CA MET A 394 -4.93 5.20 3.63
C MET A 394 -4.83 6.10 4.88
N ASP A 395 -5.97 6.63 5.35
CA ASP A 395 -6.09 7.50 6.52
C ASP A 395 -6.38 6.74 7.84
N GLY A 396 -6.32 5.41 7.82
CA GLY A 396 -6.50 4.56 9.00
C GLY A 396 -7.95 4.30 9.37
N VAL A 397 -8.92 4.69 8.54
CA VAL A 397 -10.33 4.37 8.78
C VAL A 397 -10.60 2.89 8.42
N PRO A 398 -11.04 2.05 9.38
CA PRO A 398 -11.45 0.69 9.09
C PRO A 398 -12.83 0.66 8.44
N LEU A 399 -12.97 -0.12 7.37
CA LEU A 399 -14.21 -0.33 6.64
C LEU A 399 -14.38 -1.84 6.37
N ARG A 400 -15.59 -2.37 6.52
CA ARG A 400 -15.88 -3.79 6.25
C ARG A 400 -16.32 -3.95 4.79
N LEU A 401 -15.48 -4.61 3.99
CA LEU A 401 -15.81 -5.08 2.66
C LEU A 401 -16.99 -6.06 2.74
N ARG A 402 -17.83 -6.05 1.71
CA ARG A 402 -19.02 -6.93 1.64
C ARG A 402 -18.85 -7.96 0.52
N LYS A 403 -19.47 -9.11 0.73
CA LYS A 403 -19.71 -10.09 -0.33
C LYS A 403 -20.81 -9.58 -1.27
N ILE A 404 -20.50 -9.55 -2.56
CA ILE A 404 -21.36 -9.07 -3.66
C ILE A 404 -21.98 -10.25 -4.41
N ILE A 405 -21.19 -11.30 -4.65
CA ILE A 405 -21.57 -12.53 -5.35
C ILE A 405 -21.11 -13.76 -4.55
N GLU A 406 -21.70 -14.93 -4.83
CA GLU A 406 -21.30 -16.21 -4.26
C GLU A 406 -19.87 -16.59 -4.68
N PRO A 407 -19.03 -17.04 -3.74
CA PRO A 407 -17.65 -17.39 -4.03
C PRO A 407 -17.54 -18.65 -4.89
N SER A 408 -16.61 -18.61 -5.83
CA SER A 408 -16.23 -19.76 -6.66
C SER A 408 -15.06 -20.57 -6.10
N HIS A 409 -14.33 -20.01 -5.12
CA HIS A 409 -13.09 -20.53 -4.56
C HIS A 409 -13.10 -20.38 -3.03
N LEU A 410 -12.13 -20.99 -2.33
CA LEU A 410 -11.95 -20.76 -0.89
C LEU A 410 -11.43 -19.33 -0.64
N SER A 411 -11.72 -18.76 0.54
CA SER A 411 -11.14 -17.48 0.94
C SER A 411 -9.66 -17.62 1.29
N ASP A 412 -8.94 -16.50 1.25
CA ASP A 412 -7.55 -16.41 1.75
C ASP A 412 -7.45 -16.93 3.19
N GLU A 413 -8.35 -16.50 4.07
CA GLU A 413 -8.42 -16.89 5.49
C GLU A 413 -8.60 -18.40 5.66
N GLU A 414 -9.50 -19.02 4.89
CA GLU A 414 -9.76 -20.46 4.96
C GLU A 414 -8.54 -21.27 4.50
N ILE A 415 -7.88 -20.82 3.41
CA ILE A 415 -6.66 -21.48 2.91
C ILE A 415 -5.52 -21.37 3.93
N LEU A 416 -5.30 -20.17 4.48
CA LEU A 416 -4.26 -19.95 5.49
C LEU A 416 -4.54 -20.76 6.76
N SER A 417 -5.79 -20.84 7.20
CA SER A 417 -6.19 -21.65 8.36
C SER A 417 -5.88 -23.14 8.13
N ARG A 418 -6.23 -23.68 6.95
CA ARG A 418 -5.92 -25.07 6.59
C ARG A 418 -4.43 -25.34 6.46
N ILE A 419 -3.65 -24.39 5.91
CA ILE A 419 -2.19 -24.49 5.87
C ILE A 419 -1.63 -24.51 7.30
N LEU A 420 -2.09 -23.61 8.17
CA LEU A 420 -1.66 -23.53 9.56
C LEU A 420 -1.97 -24.82 10.34
N ASP A 421 -3.17 -25.37 10.21
CA ASP A 421 -3.54 -26.64 10.84
C ASP A 421 -2.67 -27.79 10.34
N LYS A 422 -2.35 -27.81 9.03
CA LYS A 422 -1.44 -28.81 8.48
C LYS A 422 0.00 -28.64 8.96
N VAL A 423 0.46 -27.40 9.13
CA VAL A 423 1.77 -27.10 9.72
C VAL A 423 1.85 -27.59 11.16
N ARG A 424 0.79 -27.39 11.96
CA ARG A 424 0.68 -27.92 13.33
C ARG A 424 0.76 -29.44 13.36
N GLU A 425 -0.04 -30.11 12.54
CA GLU A 425 -0.03 -31.57 12.41
C GLU A 425 1.38 -32.10 12.07
N LEU A 426 2.05 -31.48 11.08
CA LEU A 426 3.38 -31.90 10.64
C LEU A 426 4.49 -31.63 11.67
N ARG A 427 4.29 -30.69 12.60
CA ARG A 427 5.21 -30.40 13.70
C ARG A 427 4.89 -31.17 14.99
N GLY A 428 3.72 -31.83 15.05
CA GLY A 428 3.28 -32.59 16.23
C GLY A 428 2.77 -31.71 17.37
N ASP A 429 2.24 -30.52 17.05
CA ASP A 429 1.73 -29.52 18.00
C ASP A 429 0.22 -29.58 18.23
#